data_AF-A0A2S8PSS1-F1
#
_entry.id   AF-A0A2S8PSS1-F1
#
_cell.length_a   1.000
_cell.length_b   1.000
_cell.length_c   1.000
_cell.angle_alpha   90.00
_cell.angle_beta   90.00
_cell.angle_gamma   90.00
#
_symmetry.space_group_name_H-M   'P 1'
#
loop_
_entity.id
_entity.type
_entity.pdbx_description
1 polymer ?
#
loop_
_entity_poly.entity_id
_entity_poly.type
_entity_poly.pdbx_seq_one_letter_code
_entity_poly.pdbx_strand_id
1 'polypeptide(L)'
;MTVLDLMIMSGLLQTGAEQRRRQTVAESFRHVTGMEESLQQVAEAANATLMECRQMKEWSLNGRSKLDEVSQSYSNVVERMNENQQQVARLIQDVDTISALTRTISELADKSNLLAMNATIEAAHAGEHGRGFQVVAAEVRSLSGQTRQLAADISGLLGSISRLAKETGALTTAGVGEITASAELLGEGSRMFGELEKAVEHVAGTGETVNRLAGDTAMRAAVIRQELEKGSSFA
;
A
#
# COMPACT_ATOMS: atom_id res chain seq x y z
N MET A 1 14.43 -51.53 79.23
CA MET A 1 13.39 -50.65 78.68
C MET A 1 12.10 -50.94 79.44
N THR A 2 11.63 -49.98 80.23
CA THR A 2 10.38 -50.11 80.99
C THR A 2 9.20 -49.62 80.14
N VAL A 3 7.97 -50.02 80.48
CA VAL A 3 6.75 -49.50 79.82
C VAL A 3 6.67 -47.96 79.90
N LEU A 4 7.22 -47.38 80.97
CA LEU A 4 7.34 -45.93 81.16
C LEU A 4 8.29 -45.30 80.13
N ASP A 5 9.45 -45.90 79.87
CA ASP A 5 10.38 -45.42 78.82
C ASP A 5 9.73 -45.46 77.43
N LEU A 6 8.90 -46.48 77.16
CA LEU A 6 8.15 -46.63 75.91
C LEU A 6 7.04 -45.59 75.77
N MET A 7 6.32 -45.27 76.86
CA MET A 7 5.31 -44.20 76.88
C MET A 7 5.93 -42.80 76.69
N ILE A 8 7.09 -42.53 77.33
CA ILE A 8 7.81 -41.26 77.16
C ILE A 8 8.33 -41.11 75.73
N MET A 9 8.94 -42.16 75.17
CA MET A 9 9.37 -42.17 73.77
C MET A 9 8.19 -42.00 72.80
N SER A 10 7.06 -42.67 73.06
CA SER A 10 5.84 -42.50 72.27
C SER A 10 5.31 -41.07 72.33
N GLY A 11 5.28 -40.45 73.51
CA GLY A 11 4.85 -39.06 73.70
C GLY A 11 5.78 -38.05 73.00
N LEU A 12 7.09 -38.25 73.07
CA LEU A 12 8.07 -37.43 72.35
C LEU A 12 7.96 -37.60 70.84
N LEU A 13 7.75 -38.83 70.34
CA LEU A 13 7.52 -39.10 68.92
C LEU A 13 6.21 -38.47 68.42
N GLN A 14 5.12 -38.58 69.18
CA GLN A 14 3.84 -37.94 68.86
C GLN A 14 3.98 -36.41 68.84
N THR A 15 4.64 -35.82 69.84
CA THR A 15 4.85 -34.36 69.91
C THR A 15 5.72 -33.86 68.74
N GLY A 16 6.81 -34.57 68.44
CA GLY A 16 7.69 -34.24 67.31
C GLY A 16 7.05 -34.49 65.93
N ALA A 17 6.14 -35.46 65.81
CA ALA A 17 5.33 -35.68 64.60
C ALA A 17 4.30 -34.57 64.43
N GLU A 18 3.63 -34.16 65.51
CA GLU A 18 2.62 -33.11 65.52
C GLU A 18 3.22 -31.74 65.17
N GLN A 19 4.40 -31.42 65.72
CA GLN A 19 5.10 -30.18 65.40
C GLN A 19 5.55 -30.13 63.93
N ARG A 20 6.04 -31.26 63.38
CA ARG A 20 6.35 -31.37 61.93
C ARG A 20 5.11 -31.21 61.08
N ARG A 21 4.00 -31.86 61.45
CA ARG A 21 2.71 -31.73 60.76
C ARG A 21 2.24 -30.29 60.71
N ARG A 22 2.29 -29.57 61.84
CA ARG A 22 1.93 -28.14 61.90
C ARG A 22 2.82 -27.26 61.02
N GLN A 23 4.14 -27.52 61.00
CA GLN A 23 5.05 -26.80 60.10
C GLN A 23 4.72 -27.04 58.63
N THR A 24 4.51 -28.29 58.22
CA THR A 24 4.16 -28.64 56.84
C THR A 24 2.82 -28.04 56.41
N VAL A 25 1.82 -28.00 57.29
CA VAL A 25 0.52 -27.35 57.00
C VAL A 25 0.69 -25.84 56.84
N ALA A 26 1.48 -25.18 57.70
CA ALA A 26 1.74 -23.75 57.61
C ALA A 26 2.53 -23.37 56.33
N GLU A 27 3.53 -24.17 55.95
CA GLU A 27 4.25 -24.01 54.68
C GLU A 27 3.32 -24.23 53.48
N SER A 28 2.49 -25.27 53.52
CA SER A 28 1.50 -25.55 52.46
C SER A 28 0.51 -24.40 52.30
N PHE A 29 0.04 -23.82 53.40
CA PHE A 29 -0.85 -22.65 53.37
C PHE A 29 -0.18 -21.47 52.66
N ARG A 30 1.08 -21.16 53.01
CA ARG A 30 1.87 -20.12 52.33
C ARG A 30 2.02 -20.38 50.84
N HIS A 31 2.32 -21.63 50.45
CA HIS A 31 2.44 -22.00 49.04
C HIS A 31 1.12 -21.84 48.28
N VAL A 32 -0.01 -22.21 48.88
CA VAL A 32 -1.33 -22.09 48.26
C VAL A 32 -1.74 -20.62 48.11
N THR A 33 -1.52 -19.78 49.12
CA THR A 33 -1.79 -18.34 49.01
C THR A 33 -0.93 -17.69 47.92
N GLY A 34 0.38 -17.99 47.87
CA GLY A 34 1.25 -17.48 46.81
C GLY A 34 0.85 -17.98 45.41
N MET A 35 0.31 -19.20 45.32
CA MET A 35 -0.24 -19.73 44.07
C MET A 35 -1.49 -18.98 43.63
N GLU A 36 -2.41 -18.64 44.53
CA GLU A 36 -3.59 -17.83 44.21
C GLU A 36 -3.24 -16.44 43.70
N GLU A 37 -2.29 -15.76 44.35
CA GLU A 37 -1.79 -14.47 43.90
C GLU A 37 -1.17 -14.57 42.49
N SER A 38 -0.36 -15.61 42.25
CA SER A 38 0.25 -15.85 40.94
C SER A 38 -0.81 -16.13 39.86
N LEU A 39 -1.86 -16.89 40.18
CA LEU A 39 -2.94 -17.22 39.26
C LEU A 39 -3.79 -16.00 38.91
N GLN A 40 -4.01 -15.10 39.88
CA GLN A 40 -4.67 -13.82 39.63
C GLN A 40 -3.86 -12.97 38.63
N GLN A 41 -2.54 -12.88 38.81
CA GLN A 41 -1.66 -12.16 37.87
C GLN A 41 -1.67 -12.80 36.48
N VAL A 42 -1.70 -14.14 36.39
CA VAL A 42 -1.81 -14.85 35.10
C VAL A 42 -3.15 -14.57 34.41
N ALA A 43 -4.25 -14.55 35.15
CA ALA A 43 -5.57 -14.23 34.59
C ALA A 43 -5.64 -12.77 34.09
N GLU A 44 -5.09 -11.83 34.85
CA GLU A 44 -4.99 -10.42 34.46
C GLU A 44 -4.14 -10.24 33.20
N ALA A 45 -2.97 -10.90 33.13
CA ALA A 45 -2.11 -10.89 31.96
C ALA A 45 -2.81 -11.49 30.73
N ALA A 46 -3.51 -12.62 30.89
CA ALA A 46 -4.27 -13.23 29.81
C ALA A 46 -5.38 -12.31 29.29
N ASN A 47 -6.10 -11.62 30.19
CA ASN A 47 -7.13 -10.67 29.80
C ASN A 47 -6.55 -9.44 29.07
N ALA A 48 -5.38 -8.94 29.50
CA ALA A 48 -4.65 -7.89 28.80
C ALA A 48 -4.27 -8.31 27.37
N THR A 49 -3.71 -9.53 27.21
CA THR A 49 -3.40 -10.09 25.89
C THR A 49 -4.65 -10.21 25.00
N LEU A 50 -5.80 -10.60 25.55
CA LEU A 50 -7.05 -10.66 24.79
C LEU A 50 -7.52 -9.28 24.31
N MET A 51 -7.35 -8.23 25.13
CA MET A 51 -7.65 -6.85 24.70
C MET A 51 -6.72 -6.40 23.57
N GLU A 52 -5.42 -6.68 23.69
CA GLU A 52 -4.44 -6.38 22.64
C GLU A 52 -4.76 -7.13 21.33
N CYS A 53 -5.16 -8.41 21.41
CA CYS A 53 -5.58 -9.18 20.24
C CYS A 53 -6.79 -8.54 19.54
N ARG A 54 -7.77 -8.04 20.29
CA ARG A 54 -8.93 -7.34 19.70
C ARG A 54 -8.51 -6.08 18.95
N GLN A 55 -7.61 -5.28 19.54
CA GLN A 55 -7.07 -4.09 18.87
C GLN A 55 -6.26 -4.44 17.63
N MET A 56 -5.40 -5.47 17.70
CA MET A 56 -4.64 -5.94 16.54
C MET A 56 -5.56 -6.44 15.42
N LYS A 57 -6.65 -7.13 15.74
CA LYS A 57 -7.65 -7.55 14.74
C LYS A 57 -8.29 -6.34 14.05
N GLU A 58 -8.68 -5.33 14.82
CA GLU A 58 -9.23 -4.09 14.26
C GLU A 58 -8.23 -3.35 13.35
N TRP A 59 -6.97 -3.23 13.78
CA TRP A 59 -5.91 -2.64 12.95
C TRP A 59 -5.64 -3.45 11.69
N SER A 60 -5.69 -4.78 11.76
CA SER A 60 -5.52 -5.65 10.59
C SER A 60 -6.62 -5.45 9.57
N LEU A 61 -7.88 -5.43 10.02
CA LEU A 61 -9.04 -5.20 9.15
C LEU A 61 -9.00 -3.82 8.50
N ASN A 62 -8.67 -2.78 9.28
CA ASN A 62 -8.51 -1.42 8.77
C ASN A 62 -7.34 -1.33 7.77
N GLY A 63 -6.21 -1.96 8.06
CA GLY A 63 -5.05 -2.02 7.16
C GLY A 63 -5.38 -2.68 5.84
N ARG A 64 -6.08 -3.81 5.87
CA ARG A 64 -6.54 -4.51 4.67
C ARG A 64 -7.52 -3.67 3.84
N SER A 65 -8.50 -3.05 4.48
CA SER A 65 -9.43 -2.13 3.82
C SER A 65 -8.70 -0.98 3.12
N LYS A 66 -7.68 -0.40 3.76
CA LYS A 66 -6.86 0.64 3.15
C LYS A 66 -6.04 0.15 1.96
N LEU A 67 -5.52 -1.08 1.99
CA LEU A 67 -4.86 -1.67 0.83
C LEU A 67 -5.84 -1.89 -0.33
N ASP A 68 -7.07 -2.33 -0.06
CA ASP A 68 -8.11 -2.49 -1.08
C ASP A 68 -8.47 -1.13 -1.72
N GLU A 69 -8.59 -0.06 -0.92
CA GLU A 69 -8.79 1.31 -1.42
C GLU A 69 -7.65 1.76 -2.35
N VAL A 70 -6.38 1.49 -1.97
CA VAL A 70 -5.22 1.85 -2.79
C VAL A 70 -5.19 1.01 -4.08
N SER A 71 -5.53 -0.28 -4.01
CA SER A 71 -5.62 -1.16 -5.19
C SER A 71 -6.65 -0.66 -6.22
N GLN A 72 -7.83 -0.23 -5.74
CA GLN A 72 -8.84 0.37 -6.60
C GLN A 72 -8.37 1.70 -7.20
N SER A 73 -7.70 2.53 -6.41
CA SER A 73 -7.11 3.78 -6.89
C SER A 73 -6.10 3.53 -8.02
N TYR A 74 -5.21 2.55 -7.86
CA TYR A 74 -4.25 2.17 -8.90
C TYR A 74 -4.91 1.68 -10.17
N SER A 75 -5.97 0.88 -10.06
CA SER A 75 -6.75 0.43 -11.21
C SER A 75 -7.32 1.62 -12.01
N ASN A 76 -7.85 2.63 -11.31
CA ASN A 76 -8.35 3.86 -11.94
C ASN A 76 -7.22 4.68 -12.59
N VAL A 77 -6.02 4.71 -11.99
CA VAL A 77 -4.87 5.41 -12.59
C VAL A 77 -4.42 4.71 -13.87
N VAL A 78 -4.36 3.36 -13.89
CA VAL A 78 -4.02 2.59 -15.08
C VAL A 78 -5.03 2.86 -16.22
N GLU A 79 -6.32 2.90 -15.91
CA GLU A 79 -7.36 3.25 -16.89
C GLU A 79 -7.12 4.65 -17.49
N ARG A 80 -6.90 5.65 -16.65
CA ARG A 80 -6.60 7.03 -17.09
C ARG A 80 -5.31 7.13 -17.91
N MET A 81 -4.30 6.33 -17.58
CA MET A 81 -3.06 6.26 -18.37
C MET A 81 -3.30 5.65 -19.75
N ASN A 82 -4.14 4.62 -19.85
CA ASN A 82 -4.53 4.05 -21.14
C ASN A 82 -5.32 5.05 -21.99
N GLU A 83 -6.25 5.81 -21.40
CA GLU A 83 -6.95 6.91 -22.08
C GLU A 83 -5.96 7.98 -22.57
N ASN A 84 -4.97 8.33 -21.76
CA ASN A 84 -3.93 9.29 -22.12
C ASN A 84 -3.09 8.80 -23.31
N GLN A 85 -2.71 7.52 -23.35
CA GLN A 85 -2.04 6.92 -24.51
C GLN A 85 -2.87 7.02 -25.78
N GLN A 86 -4.20 6.78 -25.69
CA GLN A 86 -5.09 6.94 -26.86
C GLN A 86 -5.15 8.39 -27.34
N GLN A 87 -5.18 9.36 -26.42
CA GLN A 87 -5.16 10.79 -26.77
C GLN A 87 -3.83 11.19 -27.42
N VAL A 88 -2.70 10.70 -26.91
CA VAL A 88 -1.38 10.90 -27.51
C VAL A 88 -1.32 10.32 -28.93
N ALA A 89 -1.86 9.11 -29.13
CA ALA A 89 -1.91 8.49 -30.46
C ALA A 89 -2.73 9.33 -31.46
N ARG A 90 -3.90 9.85 -31.03
CA ARG A 90 -4.71 10.76 -31.85
C ARG A 90 -3.98 12.06 -32.16
N LEU A 91 -3.31 12.66 -31.18
CA LEU A 91 -2.51 13.87 -31.38
C LEU A 91 -1.42 13.66 -32.42
N ILE A 92 -0.72 12.53 -32.39
CA ILE A 92 0.30 12.19 -33.40
C ILE A 92 -0.34 12.10 -34.81
N GLN A 93 -1.49 11.45 -34.93
CA GLN A 93 -2.21 11.35 -36.20
C GLN A 93 -2.67 12.72 -36.73
N ASP A 94 -3.15 13.60 -35.85
CA ASP A 94 -3.54 14.98 -36.21
C ASP A 94 -2.31 15.78 -36.68
N VAL A 95 -1.18 15.64 -35.99
CA VAL A 95 0.09 16.27 -36.37
C VAL A 95 0.56 15.79 -37.75
N ASP A 96 0.46 14.50 -38.04
CA ASP A 96 0.82 13.94 -39.36
C ASP A 96 -0.10 14.48 -40.46
N THR A 97 -1.41 14.59 -40.17
CA THR A 97 -2.40 15.15 -41.10
C THR A 97 -2.11 16.62 -41.41
N ILE A 98 -1.85 17.43 -40.39
CA ILE A 98 -1.51 18.85 -40.58
C ILE A 98 -0.18 18.97 -41.32
N SER A 99 0.81 18.13 -41.02
CA SER A 99 2.10 18.14 -41.72
C SER A 99 1.95 17.89 -43.23
N ALA A 100 1.04 17.00 -43.63
CA ALA A 100 0.73 16.76 -45.04
C ALA A 100 0.06 17.98 -45.71
N LEU A 101 -0.84 18.66 -45.00
CA LEU A 101 -1.45 19.91 -45.48
C LEU A 101 -0.42 21.03 -45.62
N THR A 102 0.46 21.19 -44.63
CA THR A 102 1.54 22.18 -44.66
C THR A 102 2.51 21.95 -45.82
N ARG A 103 2.81 20.68 -46.12
CA ARG A 103 3.58 20.31 -47.32
C ARG A 103 2.86 20.73 -48.60
N THR A 104 1.55 20.49 -48.70
CA THR A 104 0.74 20.91 -49.85
C THR A 104 0.73 22.44 -50.02
N ILE A 105 0.68 23.20 -48.92
CA ILE A 105 0.79 24.67 -48.94
C ILE A 105 2.15 25.11 -49.48
N SER A 106 3.24 24.45 -49.04
CA SER A 106 4.59 24.72 -49.55
C SER A 106 4.69 24.46 -51.05
N GLU A 107 4.14 23.33 -51.53
CA GLU A 107 4.09 23.00 -52.96
C GLU A 107 3.24 24.00 -53.77
N LEU A 108 2.15 24.53 -53.20
CA LEU A 108 1.34 25.57 -53.83
C LEU A 108 2.08 26.91 -53.90
N ALA A 109 2.79 27.29 -52.84
CA ALA A 109 3.65 28.47 -52.82
C ALA A 109 4.74 28.38 -53.90
N ASP A 110 5.31 27.19 -54.12
CA ASP A 110 6.32 26.96 -55.15
C ASP A 110 5.76 27.15 -56.56
N LYS A 111 4.56 26.61 -56.81
CA LYS A 111 3.85 26.80 -58.08
C LYS A 111 3.50 28.27 -58.32
N SER A 112 3.00 28.97 -57.30
CA SER A 112 2.69 30.40 -57.39
C SER A 112 3.94 31.25 -57.64
N ASN A 113 5.06 30.90 -57.01
CA ASN A 113 6.35 31.55 -57.25
C ASN A 113 6.84 31.34 -58.69
N LEU A 114 6.68 30.13 -59.24
CA LEU A 114 7.01 29.84 -60.64
C LEU A 114 6.09 30.59 -61.62
N LEU A 115 4.78 30.65 -61.35
CA LEU A 115 3.82 31.42 -62.13
C LEU A 115 4.15 32.92 -62.12
N ALA A 116 4.46 33.46 -60.94
CA ALA A 116 4.87 34.85 -60.79
C ALA A 116 6.18 35.15 -61.54
N MET A 117 7.13 34.21 -61.53
CA MET A 117 8.36 34.34 -62.30
C MET A 117 8.10 34.36 -63.80
N ASN A 118 7.24 33.47 -64.32
CA ASN A 118 6.84 33.48 -65.73
C ASN A 118 6.13 34.79 -66.11
N ALA A 119 5.21 35.28 -65.26
CA ALA A 119 4.54 36.55 -65.47
C ALA A 119 5.51 37.74 -65.46
N THR A 120 6.54 37.71 -64.61
CA THR A 120 7.59 38.75 -64.58
C THR A 120 8.37 38.79 -65.89
N ILE A 121 8.68 37.61 -66.47
CA ILE A 121 9.38 37.49 -67.76
C ILE A 121 8.52 38.04 -68.88
N GLU A 122 7.24 37.66 -68.94
CA GLU A 122 6.32 38.11 -70.00
C GLU A 122 6.02 39.62 -69.90
N ALA A 123 5.90 40.14 -68.68
CA ALA A 123 5.74 41.58 -68.45
C ALA A 123 6.96 42.38 -68.94
N ALA A 124 8.18 41.86 -68.76
CA ALA A 124 9.38 42.47 -69.31
C ALA A 124 9.39 42.42 -70.85
N HIS A 125 8.87 41.34 -71.44
CA HIS A 125 8.79 41.16 -72.89
C HIS A 125 7.80 42.13 -73.56
N ALA A 126 6.70 42.46 -72.87
CA ALA A 126 5.71 43.45 -73.31
C ALA A 126 6.18 44.92 -73.20
N GLY A 127 7.38 45.17 -72.67
CA GLY A 127 7.97 46.51 -72.55
C GLY A 127 7.12 47.48 -71.71
N GLU A 128 6.86 48.68 -72.23
CA GLU A 128 6.07 49.71 -71.54
C GLU A 128 4.65 49.26 -71.19
N HIS A 129 4.03 48.40 -72.02
CA HIS A 129 2.68 47.88 -71.78
C HIS A 129 2.62 46.86 -70.61
N GLY A 130 3.76 46.29 -70.21
CA GLY A 130 3.86 45.28 -69.15
C GLY A 130 4.16 45.83 -67.75
N ARG A 131 4.45 47.13 -67.58
CA ARG A 131 4.89 47.71 -66.29
C ARG A 131 3.94 47.44 -65.12
N GLY A 132 2.63 47.53 -65.35
CA GLY A 132 1.62 47.22 -64.32
C GLY A 132 1.61 45.74 -63.93
N PHE A 133 1.73 44.84 -64.89
CA PHE A 133 1.83 43.39 -64.65
C PHE A 133 3.11 43.01 -63.91
N GLN A 134 4.21 43.72 -64.16
CA GLN A 134 5.49 43.47 -63.49
C GLN A 134 5.41 43.73 -61.98
N VAL A 135 4.70 44.79 -61.55
CA VAL A 135 4.47 45.10 -60.13
C VAL A 135 3.64 43.99 -59.48
N VAL A 136 2.56 43.56 -60.13
CA VAL A 136 1.71 42.47 -59.62
C VAL A 136 2.50 41.17 -59.51
N ALA A 137 3.30 40.82 -60.52
CA ALA A 137 4.10 39.61 -60.52
C ALA A 137 5.17 39.61 -59.40
N ALA A 138 5.80 40.76 -59.13
CA ALA A 138 6.73 40.90 -58.01
C ALA A 138 6.04 40.70 -56.64
N GLU A 139 4.83 41.24 -56.47
CA GLU A 139 4.04 41.08 -55.25
C GLU A 139 3.64 39.61 -55.03
N VAL A 140 3.15 38.91 -56.06
CA VAL A 140 2.82 37.48 -55.98
C VAL A 140 4.05 36.63 -55.63
N ARG A 141 5.22 36.98 -56.18
CA ARG A 141 6.49 36.32 -55.84
C ARG A 141 6.86 36.51 -54.37
N SER A 142 6.73 37.73 -53.85
CA SER A 142 6.94 38.05 -52.44
C SER A 142 6.00 37.26 -51.53
N LEU A 143 4.70 37.26 -51.84
CA LEU A 143 3.66 36.53 -51.10
C LEU A 143 3.92 35.02 -51.09
N SER A 144 4.37 34.47 -52.22
CA SER A 144 4.72 33.05 -52.33
C SER A 144 5.94 32.70 -51.45
N GLY A 145 6.96 33.56 -51.42
CA GLY A 145 8.11 33.41 -50.54
C GLY A 145 7.73 33.43 -49.05
N GLN A 146 6.89 34.39 -48.64
CA GLN A 146 6.38 34.47 -47.27
C GLN A 146 5.54 33.23 -46.90
N THR A 147 4.68 32.76 -47.82
CA THR A 147 3.87 31.55 -47.63
C THR A 147 4.75 30.32 -47.40
N ARG A 148 5.85 30.19 -48.16
CA ARG A 148 6.81 29.08 -48.01
C ARG A 148 7.51 29.11 -46.65
N GLN A 149 7.92 30.30 -46.19
CA GLN A 149 8.54 30.46 -44.87
C GLN A 149 7.58 30.07 -43.75
N LEU A 150 6.33 30.56 -43.80
CA LEU A 150 5.30 30.20 -42.82
C LEU A 150 5.04 28.69 -42.79
N ALA A 151 4.98 28.04 -43.96
CA ALA A 151 4.84 26.59 -44.03
C ALA A 151 6.03 25.86 -43.38
N ALA A 152 7.26 26.34 -43.57
CA ALA A 152 8.44 25.77 -42.92
C ALA A 152 8.39 25.93 -41.39
N ASP A 153 8.01 27.11 -40.91
CA ASP A 153 7.90 27.40 -39.47
C ASP A 153 6.83 26.51 -38.82
N ILE A 154 5.67 26.35 -39.46
CA ILE A 154 4.60 25.44 -39.02
C ILE A 154 5.12 24.00 -38.96
N SER A 155 5.85 23.54 -39.98
CA SER A 155 6.43 22.20 -39.99
C SER A 155 7.41 21.96 -38.83
N GLY A 156 8.21 22.98 -38.47
CA GLY A 156 9.10 22.90 -37.31
C GLY A 156 8.36 22.79 -35.98
N LEU A 157 7.27 23.55 -35.82
CA LEU A 157 6.40 23.47 -34.65
C LEU A 157 5.73 22.10 -34.53
N LEU A 158 5.19 21.57 -35.63
CA LEU A 158 4.59 20.24 -35.69
C LEU A 158 5.59 19.13 -35.31
N GLY A 159 6.83 19.23 -35.78
CA GLY A 159 7.90 18.32 -35.38
C GLY A 159 8.18 18.35 -33.87
N SER A 160 8.15 19.53 -33.27
CA SER A 160 8.32 19.70 -31.82
C SER A 160 7.14 19.12 -31.03
N ILE A 161 5.91 19.32 -31.49
CA ILE A 161 4.70 18.74 -30.90
C ILE A 161 4.74 17.21 -30.98
N SER A 162 5.11 16.64 -32.15
CA SER A 162 5.25 15.19 -32.33
C SER A 162 6.26 14.58 -31.36
N ARG A 163 7.41 15.23 -31.16
CA ARG A 163 8.42 14.79 -30.20
C ARG A 163 7.87 14.79 -28.77
N LEU A 164 7.25 15.89 -28.34
CA LEU A 164 6.67 16.00 -26.99
C LEU A 164 5.56 14.96 -26.76
N ALA A 165 4.73 14.70 -27.77
CA ALA A 165 3.70 13.67 -27.71
C ALA A 165 4.31 12.27 -27.50
N LYS A 166 5.38 11.93 -28.24
CA LYS A 166 6.09 10.66 -28.08
C LYS A 166 6.74 10.51 -26.71
N GLU A 167 7.39 11.57 -26.22
CA GLU A 167 7.98 11.60 -24.87
C GLU A 167 6.89 11.39 -23.80
N THR A 168 5.74 12.07 -23.95
CA THR A 168 4.59 11.89 -23.05
C THR A 168 4.08 10.46 -23.07
N GLY A 169 3.90 9.85 -24.26
CA GLY A 169 3.47 8.46 -24.38
C GLY A 169 4.45 7.46 -23.75
N ALA A 170 5.76 7.71 -23.86
CA ALA A 170 6.78 6.89 -23.20
C ALA A 170 6.71 6.99 -21.68
N LEU A 171 6.57 8.21 -21.13
CA LEU A 171 6.39 8.44 -19.69
C LEU A 171 5.12 7.77 -19.16
N THR A 172 4.01 7.88 -19.88
CA THR A 172 2.75 7.20 -19.50
C THR A 172 2.92 5.68 -19.49
N THR A 173 3.64 5.11 -20.47
CA THR A 173 3.93 3.66 -20.51
C THR A 173 4.80 3.21 -19.32
N ALA A 174 5.83 3.98 -18.98
CA ALA A 174 6.65 3.71 -17.81
C ALA A 174 5.83 3.77 -16.52
N GLY A 175 4.96 4.79 -16.38
CA GLY A 175 4.06 4.93 -15.23
C GLY A 175 3.11 3.75 -15.05
N VAL A 176 2.57 3.17 -16.13
CA VAL A 176 1.76 1.94 -16.05
C VAL A 176 2.59 0.78 -15.51
N GLY A 177 3.84 0.64 -15.94
CA GLY A 177 4.75 -0.38 -15.43
C GLY A 177 5.03 -0.24 -13.93
N GLU A 178 5.31 0.97 -13.47
CA GLU A 178 5.54 1.28 -12.04
C GLU A 178 4.30 0.97 -11.17
N ILE A 179 3.11 1.33 -11.65
CA ILE A 179 1.86 1.04 -10.93
C ILE A 179 1.59 -0.46 -10.88
N THR A 180 1.88 -1.18 -11.95
CA THR A 180 1.71 -2.64 -12.00
C THR A 180 2.61 -3.33 -10.97
N ALA A 181 3.89 -2.95 -10.91
CA ALA A 181 4.81 -3.45 -9.89
C ALA A 181 4.35 -3.06 -8.46
N SER A 182 3.83 -1.84 -8.29
CA SER A 182 3.30 -1.39 -7.00
C SER A 182 2.04 -2.18 -6.59
N ALA A 183 1.21 -2.61 -7.55
CA ALA A 183 0.04 -3.45 -7.29
C ALA A 183 0.43 -4.86 -6.78
N GLU A 184 1.56 -5.42 -7.25
CA GLU A 184 2.09 -6.67 -6.71
C GLU A 184 2.46 -6.53 -5.22
N LEU A 185 3.13 -5.43 -4.85
CA LEU A 185 3.45 -5.13 -3.45
C LEU A 185 2.20 -4.96 -2.57
N LEU A 186 1.11 -4.39 -3.09
CA LEU A 186 -0.18 -4.32 -2.38
C LEU A 186 -0.78 -5.72 -2.16
N GLY A 187 -0.63 -6.61 -3.13
CA GLY A 187 -1.03 -8.00 -3.02
C GLY A 187 -0.26 -8.74 -1.92
N GLU A 188 1.06 -8.52 -1.83
CA GLU A 188 1.89 -9.02 -0.74
C GLU A 188 1.46 -8.46 0.62
N GLY A 189 1.24 -7.15 0.72
CA GLY A 189 0.75 -6.51 1.94
C GLY A 189 -0.60 -7.07 2.40
N SER A 190 -1.52 -7.33 1.46
CA SER A 190 -2.83 -7.92 1.76
C SER A 190 -2.70 -9.33 2.31
N ARG A 191 -1.77 -10.13 1.77
CA ARG A 191 -1.44 -11.46 2.29
C ARG A 191 -0.86 -11.38 3.70
N MET A 192 0.04 -10.44 3.96
CA MET A 192 0.63 -10.23 5.30
C MET A 192 -0.44 -9.91 6.35
N PHE A 193 -1.42 -9.04 6.04
CA PHE A 193 -2.53 -8.78 6.94
C PHE A 193 -3.41 -10.03 7.18
N GLY A 194 -3.62 -10.86 6.16
CA GLY A 194 -4.31 -12.14 6.31
C GLY A 194 -3.55 -13.14 7.19
N GLU A 195 -2.22 -13.17 7.12
CA GLU A 195 -1.38 -13.97 8.03
C GLU A 195 -1.40 -13.41 9.46
N LEU A 196 -1.40 -12.08 9.61
CA LEU A 196 -1.51 -11.41 10.91
C LEU A 196 -2.86 -11.70 11.58
N GLU A 197 -3.97 -11.69 10.84
CA GLU A 197 -5.30 -12.03 11.36
C GLU A 197 -5.32 -13.45 11.95
N LYS A 198 -4.74 -14.43 11.24
CA LYS A 198 -4.63 -15.81 11.74
C LYS A 198 -3.76 -15.91 12.99
N ALA A 199 -2.65 -15.17 13.03
CA ALA A 199 -1.77 -15.14 14.19
C ALA A 199 -2.49 -14.54 15.42
N VAL A 200 -3.23 -13.46 15.23
CA VAL A 200 -4.04 -12.82 16.28
C VAL A 200 -5.12 -13.76 16.81
N GLU A 201 -5.80 -14.50 15.93
CA GLU A 201 -6.79 -15.50 16.35
C GLU A 201 -6.17 -16.63 17.17
N HIS A 202 -4.97 -17.09 16.78
CA HIS A 202 -4.24 -18.10 17.54
C HIS A 202 -3.82 -17.62 18.93
N VAL A 203 -3.30 -16.39 19.03
CA VAL A 203 -2.91 -15.79 20.32
C VAL A 203 -4.15 -15.56 21.19
N ALA A 204 -5.26 -15.10 20.62
CA ALA A 204 -6.52 -14.93 21.34
C ALA A 204 -7.02 -16.26 21.92
N GLY A 205 -7.06 -17.34 21.13
CA GLY A 205 -7.45 -18.66 21.62
C GLY A 205 -6.52 -19.20 22.73
N THR A 206 -5.23 -18.90 22.64
CA THR A 206 -4.25 -19.23 23.69
C THR A 206 -4.53 -18.43 24.96
N GLY A 207 -4.80 -17.12 24.85
CA GLY A 207 -5.17 -16.26 25.98
C GLY A 207 -6.44 -16.73 26.69
N GLU A 208 -7.48 -17.11 25.94
CA GLU A 208 -8.71 -17.68 26.51
C GLU A 208 -8.44 -18.98 27.28
N THR A 209 -7.57 -19.83 26.72
CA THR A 209 -7.17 -21.09 27.36
C THR A 209 -6.41 -20.84 28.66
N VAL A 210 -5.46 -19.89 28.67
CA VAL A 210 -4.70 -19.50 29.87
C VAL A 210 -5.64 -18.94 30.94
N ASN A 211 -6.54 -18.03 30.57
CA ASN A 211 -7.49 -17.44 31.50
C ASN A 211 -8.40 -18.51 32.15
N ARG A 212 -8.91 -19.46 31.35
CA ARG A 212 -9.70 -20.59 31.84
C ARG A 212 -8.89 -21.47 32.80
N LEU A 213 -7.66 -21.85 32.43
CA LEU A 213 -6.80 -22.68 33.27
C LEU A 213 -6.42 -21.98 34.58
N ALA A 214 -6.19 -20.67 34.54
CA ALA A 214 -5.91 -19.87 35.73
C ALA A 214 -7.10 -19.89 36.69
N GLY A 215 -8.32 -19.66 36.18
CA GLY A 215 -9.55 -19.75 36.97
C GLY A 215 -9.81 -21.13 37.56
N ASP A 216 -9.66 -22.19 36.75
CA ASP A 216 -9.81 -23.59 37.20
C ASP A 216 -8.82 -23.94 38.32
N THR A 217 -7.57 -23.49 38.17
CA THR A 217 -6.52 -23.74 39.16
C THR A 217 -6.73 -22.91 40.42
N ALA A 218 -7.22 -21.67 40.30
CA ALA A 218 -7.51 -20.80 41.45
C ALA A 218 -8.66 -21.37 42.30
N MET A 219 -9.70 -21.92 41.66
CA MET A 219 -10.77 -22.64 42.37
C MET A 219 -10.23 -23.86 43.13
N ARG A 220 -9.32 -24.63 42.53
CA ARG A 220 -8.69 -25.79 43.20
C ARG A 220 -7.80 -25.35 44.36
N ALA A 221 -7.03 -24.27 44.19
CA ALA A 221 -6.21 -23.68 45.25
C ALA A 221 -7.07 -23.28 46.45
N ALA A 222 -8.21 -22.64 46.21
CA ALA A 222 -9.15 -22.22 47.25
C ALA A 222 -9.73 -23.42 48.03
N VAL A 223 -10.04 -24.52 47.34
CA VAL A 223 -10.48 -25.77 47.99
C VAL A 223 -9.37 -26.35 48.87
N ILE A 224 -8.13 -26.42 48.37
CA ILE A 224 -6.98 -26.93 49.15
C ILE A 224 -6.74 -26.05 50.38
N ARG A 225 -6.79 -24.73 50.23
CA ARG A 225 -6.65 -23.78 51.35
C ARG A 225 -7.71 -24.02 52.42
N GLN A 226 -8.97 -24.20 52.02
CA GLN A 226 -10.07 -24.49 52.94
C GLN A 226 -9.87 -25.82 53.68
N GLU A 227 -9.37 -26.86 53.01
CA GLU A 227 -9.06 -28.15 53.65
C GLU A 227 -7.87 -28.05 54.62
N LEU A 228 -6.85 -27.25 54.31
CA LEU A 228 -5.73 -26.98 55.22
C LEU A 228 -6.20 -26.20 56.47
N GLU A 229 -7.10 -25.25 56.33
CA GLU A 229 -7.72 -24.53 57.46
C GLU A 229 -8.46 -25.50 58.39
N LYS A 230 -9.30 -26.39 57.84
CA LYS A 230 -9.99 -27.44 58.62
C LYS A 230 -9.01 -28.38 59.31
N GLY A 231 -7.97 -28.82 58.62
CA GLY A 231 -6.94 -29.72 59.16
C GLY A 231 -6.07 -29.09 60.26
N SER A 232 -5.91 -27.76 60.24
CA SER A 232 -5.24 -26.99 61.28
C SER A 232 -6.13 -26.76 62.52
N SER A 233 -7.45 -26.66 62.33
CA SER A 233 -8.43 -26.46 63.42
C SER A 233 -8.63 -27.71 64.29
N PHE A 234 -8.22 -28.89 63.81
CA PHE A 234 -8.29 -30.18 64.51
C PHE A 234 -6.95 -30.63 65.13
N ALA A 235 -5.92 -29.79 65.06
CA ALA A 235 -4.54 -30.05 65.49
C ALA A 235 -4.18 -29.26 66.76
#